data_AF-A0A940AGQ0-F1
#
_entry.id   AF-A0A940AGQ0-F1
#
_cell.length_a   1.000
_cell.length_b   1.000
_cell.length_c   1.000
_cell.angle_alpha   90.00
_cell.angle_beta   90.00
_cell.angle_gamma   90.00
#
_symmetry.space_group_name_H-M   'P 1'
#
loop_
_entity.id
_entity.type
_entity.pdbx_description
1 polymer ?
#
loop_
_entity_poly.entity_id
_entity_poly.type
_entity_poly.pdbx_seq_one_letter_code
_entity_poly.pdbx_strand_id
1 'polypeptide(L)'
;MNIKNLNIVSLLFLTCGVFGSSANLPAIPQAKAWRGGSPAGKTAETSFKPVLEDRSIRFGTKVIQMSPDGKVTCANAENGQILSCRVYFWLVRDGKPNWDWQGRCLDRKKSCFFRNGNKYTWDLWYESSDIPSFRGVHQELEVLPDGRIGLSARLMLPAKQAGREFKNTSLGFSLPDYVWKNETVEVNGKSVALNDKTDQFSRAPVTWDFGRNSPSRRFTLSLEGSDKSRTLWMSYRAGNQSFQIMHSRPKDSNDVIRLYLDFRKGTAQAGDQTLRGGVNFRLQENLELPDSSRKNLVANPSIERGLEGWHWPSAILYCNNNGQWGWKPYSLDETVAYDGRNSLRMEARKGNDPKISHPNLGPLQVIAEPGTYTLSFYAKAQPGKKSRIFVWIPNFHSGSIWQA
;
A
#
# COMPACT_ATOMS: atom_id res chain seq x y z
N MET A 1 -21.93 52.26 -30.71
CA MET A 1 -23.20 51.89 -30.04
C MET A 1 -22.87 51.40 -28.62
N ASN A 2 -23.82 51.40 -27.69
CA ASN A 2 -23.52 51.45 -26.25
C ASN A 2 -22.82 50.20 -25.66
N ILE A 3 -21.89 50.47 -24.75
CA ILE A 3 -21.45 49.53 -23.71
C ILE A 3 -22.38 49.70 -22.50
N LYS A 4 -22.89 48.58 -21.98
CA LYS A 4 -23.49 48.40 -20.64
C LYS A 4 -23.16 46.96 -20.21
N ASN A 5 -22.70 46.65 -19.00
CA ASN A 5 -22.51 47.41 -17.76
C ASN A 5 -21.08 47.11 -17.20
N LEU A 6 -20.40 48.01 -16.46
CA LEU A 6 -20.42 48.18 -14.98
C LEU A 6 -20.35 46.84 -14.22
N ASN A 7 -19.56 46.62 -13.16
CA ASN A 7 -18.60 47.44 -12.38
C ASN A 7 -17.71 46.45 -11.53
N ILE A 8 -16.72 46.76 -10.67
CA ILE A 8 -16.10 47.95 -10.02
C ILE A 8 -14.62 47.53 -9.66
N VAL A 9 -13.56 48.35 -9.75
CA VAL A 9 -12.91 49.19 -8.69
C VAL A 9 -12.63 48.41 -7.39
N SER A 10 -11.43 48.29 -6.78
CA SER A 10 -10.29 49.20 -6.47
C SER A 10 -8.92 48.51 -6.73
N LEU A 11 -7.70 49.09 -6.71
CA LEU A 11 -7.02 50.10 -5.84
C LEU A 11 -6.81 49.56 -4.39
N LEU A 12 -5.69 49.80 -3.65
CA LEU A 12 -4.59 50.77 -3.78
C LEU A 12 -3.26 50.34 -3.05
N PHE A 13 -2.10 50.57 -3.71
CA PHE A 13 -0.71 50.95 -3.29
C PHE A 13 -0.10 50.92 -1.84
N LEU A 14 1.25 51.10 -1.84
CA LEU A 14 2.19 51.74 -0.84
C LEU A 14 2.83 50.85 0.26
N THR A 15 4.07 51.08 0.76
CA THR A 15 5.41 51.43 0.18
C THR A 15 6.50 51.45 1.29
N CYS A 16 7.79 51.46 0.91
CA CYS A 16 8.99 51.76 1.75
C CYS A 16 9.37 50.69 2.81
N GLY A 17 10.64 50.52 3.20
CA GLY A 17 11.92 51.07 2.74
C GLY A 17 13.10 50.14 3.15
N VAL A 18 14.21 50.06 2.41
CA VAL A 18 15.44 50.88 2.55
C VAL A 18 16.63 50.05 3.11
N PHE A 19 17.57 49.72 2.21
CA PHE A 19 19.02 49.45 2.37
C PHE A 19 19.58 48.50 3.45
N GLY A 20 20.56 47.68 3.03
CA GLY A 20 21.47 46.90 3.89
C GLY A 20 22.52 46.16 3.03
N SER A 21 23.81 46.27 3.35
CA SER A 21 24.92 45.91 2.45
C SER A 21 25.45 44.48 2.60
N SER A 22 26.20 44.03 1.59
CA SER A 22 26.85 42.72 1.44
C SER A 22 27.97 42.42 2.45
N ALA A 23 28.20 41.13 2.73
CA ALA A 23 29.47 40.59 3.21
C ALA A 23 29.78 39.25 2.50
N ASN A 24 31.07 38.97 2.26
CA ASN A 24 31.50 37.77 1.51
C ASN A 24 31.47 36.50 2.37
N LEU A 25 31.24 35.34 1.74
CA LEU A 25 31.47 34.01 2.33
C LEU A 25 32.50 33.22 1.49
N PRO A 26 33.34 32.38 2.13
CA PRO A 26 34.43 31.68 1.47
C PRO A 26 33.99 30.48 0.62
N ALA A 27 34.83 30.07 -0.33
CA ALA A 27 34.58 28.92 -1.19
C ALA A 27 34.64 27.59 -0.41
N ILE A 28 33.59 26.78 -0.52
CA ILE A 28 33.54 25.43 0.07
C ILE A 28 34.26 24.44 -0.88
N PRO A 29 35.14 23.55 -0.38
CA PRO A 29 35.85 22.59 -1.23
C PRO A 29 34.91 21.60 -1.92
N GLN A 30 35.22 21.24 -3.18
CA GLN A 30 34.50 20.17 -3.90
C GLN A 30 34.79 18.79 -3.28
N ALA A 31 33.88 18.31 -2.43
CA ALA A 31 33.89 16.92 -1.99
C ALA A 31 33.63 15.98 -3.18
N LYS A 32 34.46 14.93 -3.31
CA LYS A 32 34.43 14.00 -4.46
C LYS A 32 33.08 13.27 -4.53
N ALA A 33 32.48 13.23 -5.72
CA ALA A 33 31.25 12.49 -5.97
C ALA A 33 31.39 11.00 -5.59
N TRP A 34 30.57 10.53 -4.66
CA TRP A 34 30.69 9.19 -4.08
C TRP A 34 30.11 8.14 -5.03
N ARG A 35 30.94 7.61 -5.94
CA ARG A 35 30.60 6.40 -6.70
C ARG A 35 30.61 5.20 -5.76
N GLY A 36 29.43 4.87 -5.23
CA GLY A 36 29.20 3.71 -4.39
C GLY A 36 27.86 3.06 -4.73
N GLY A 37 27.79 2.36 -5.86
CA GLY A 37 26.67 1.45 -6.12
C GLY A 37 26.71 0.32 -5.09
N SER A 38 25.77 0.30 -4.15
CA SER A 38 25.72 -0.74 -3.13
C SER A 38 25.62 -2.12 -3.81
N PRO A 39 26.48 -3.09 -3.45
CA PRO A 39 26.26 -4.47 -3.88
C PRO A 39 24.89 -4.92 -3.40
N ALA A 40 24.22 -5.78 -4.17
CA ALA A 40 23.02 -6.48 -3.74
C ALA A 40 23.40 -7.52 -2.65
N GLY A 41 23.69 -7.04 -1.45
CA GLY A 41 24.00 -7.85 -0.30
C GLY A 41 22.80 -8.74 0.00
N LYS A 42 23.03 -10.06 0.09
CA LYS A 42 22.01 -11.01 0.51
C LYS A 42 21.47 -10.58 1.87
N THR A 43 20.26 -10.03 1.91
CA THR A 43 19.60 -9.63 3.17
C THR A 43 19.51 -10.84 4.08
N ALA A 44 20.26 -10.81 5.19
CA ALA A 44 20.38 -11.93 6.10
C ALA A 44 19.00 -12.38 6.62
N GLU A 45 18.82 -13.69 6.79
CA GLU A 45 17.65 -14.21 7.51
C GLU A 45 17.78 -13.82 8.98
N THR A 46 16.75 -13.14 9.51
CA THR A 46 16.62 -12.84 10.93
C THR A 46 15.24 -13.30 11.44
N SER A 47 15.02 -13.24 12.75
CA SER A 47 13.75 -13.59 13.37
C SER A 47 13.04 -12.34 13.91
N PHE A 48 11.86 -12.05 13.36
CA PHE A 48 11.03 -10.91 13.73
C PHE A 48 9.99 -11.27 14.79
N LYS A 49 9.81 -10.38 15.76
CA LYS A 49 8.57 -10.36 16.56
C LYS A 49 7.43 -9.76 15.71
N PRO A 50 6.19 -10.25 15.85
CA PRO A 50 5.03 -9.67 15.17
C PRO A 50 4.77 -8.23 15.64
N VAL A 51 4.57 -7.32 14.69
CA VAL A 51 4.05 -5.97 14.96
C VAL A 51 2.57 -5.92 14.56
N LEU A 52 1.70 -5.41 15.44
CA LEU A 52 0.23 -5.49 15.31
C LEU A 52 -0.41 -4.15 14.89
N GLU A 53 -0.80 -4.04 13.63
CA GLU A 53 -1.51 -2.90 13.02
C GLU A 53 -3.04 -3.13 13.05
N ASP A 54 -3.91 -2.14 12.77
CA ASP A 54 -5.38 -2.29 12.90
C ASP A 54 -5.93 -3.52 12.13
N ARG A 55 -5.43 -3.72 10.90
CA ARG A 55 -5.86 -4.80 9.99
C ARG A 55 -4.70 -5.60 9.43
N SER A 56 -3.54 -5.56 10.10
CA SER A 56 -2.33 -6.21 9.60
C SER A 56 -1.37 -6.67 10.69
N ILE A 57 -0.55 -7.67 10.37
CA ILE A 57 0.55 -8.14 11.21
C ILE A 57 1.82 -8.17 10.36
N ARG A 58 2.89 -7.52 10.83
CA ARG A 58 4.16 -7.38 10.10
C ARG A 58 5.28 -8.24 10.69
N PHE A 59 6.05 -8.87 9.82
CA PHE A 59 7.25 -9.68 10.12
C PHE A 59 8.37 -9.34 9.12
N GLY A 60 9.12 -8.27 9.40
CA GLY A 60 10.13 -7.75 8.46
C GLY A 60 9.48 -7.26 7.16
N THR A 61 9.95 -7.77 6.01
CA THR A 61 9.34 -7.53 4.68
C THR A 61 7.92 -8.05 4.51
N LYS A 62 7.48 -9.02 5.33
CA LYS A 62 6.20 -9.72 5.13
C LYS A 62 5.08 -9.02 5.91
N VAL A 63 3.99 -8.69 5.22
CA VAL A 63 2.78 -8.11 5.80
C VAL A 63 1.61 -9.08 5.59
N ILE A 64 0.99 -9.50 6.68
CA ILE A 64 -0.28 -10.21 6.67
C ILE A 64 -1.38 -9.16 6.78
N GLN A 65 -2.32 -9.16 5.85
CA GLN A 65 -3.49 -8.30 5.80
C GLN A 65 -4.75 -9.10 6.10
N MET A 66 -5.59 -8.58 6.98
CA MET A 66 -6.89 -9.11 7.34
C MET A 66 -7.97 -8.26 6.70
N SER A 67 -8.85 -8.88 5.91
CA SER A 67 -9.98 -8.19 5.28
C SER A 67 -11.31 -8.62 5.91
N PRO A 68 -12.36 -7.76 5.91
CA PRO A 68 -13.62 -8.07 6.59
C PRO A 68 -14.39 -9.29 6.05
N ASP A 69 -14.02 -9.84 4.88
CA ASP A 69 -14.70 -11.00 4.28
C ASP A 69 -14.17 -12.37 4.75
N GLY A 70 -13.26 -12.37 5.73
CA GLY A 70 -12.57 -13.56 6.25
C GLY A 70 -11.27 -13.91 5.52
N LYS A 71 -10.95 -13.29 4.37
CA LYS A 71 -9.67 -13.50 3.68
C LYS A 71 -8.53 -12.91 4.50
N VAL A 72 -7.56 -13.78 4.80
CA VAL A 72 -6.23 -13.42 5.31
C VAL A 72 -5.24 -13.54 4.15
N THR A 73 -4.37 -12.54 3.95
CA THR A 73 -3.43 -12.50 2.82
C THR A 73 -2.04 -12.12 3.31
N CYS A 74 -1.01 -12.93 3.07
CA CYS A 74 0.38 -12.55 3.31
C CYS A 74 1.05 -12.09 2.01
N ALA A 75 1.75 -10.97 2.05
CA ALA A 75 2.44 -10.37 0.92
C ALA A 75 3.81 -9.77 1.32
N ASN A 76 4.67 -9.56 0.34
CA ASN A 76 5.95 -8.82 0.45
C ASN A 76 6.04 -7.87 -0.76
N ALA A 77 6.54 -6.65 -0.55
CA ALA A 77 6.74 -5.67 -1.62
C ALA A 77 7.59 -6.18 -2.79
N GLU A 78 8.55 -7.08 -2.55
CA GLU A 78 9.41 -7.69 -3.57
C GLU A 78 8.68 -8.75 -4.44
N ASN A 79 7.70 -9.46 -3.88
CA ASN A 79 7.17 -10.73 -4.42
C ASN A 79 5.64 -10.72 -4.63
N GLY A 80 4.94 -9.65 -4.27
CA GLY A 80 3.47 -9.60 -4.26
C GLY A 80 2.86 -10.53 -3.22
N GLN A 81 1.71 -11.13 -3.55
CA GLN A 81 1.03 -12.09 -2.65
C GLN A 81 1.86 -13.37 -2.51
N ILE A 82 2.25 -13.71 -1.28
CA ILE A 82 2.95 -14.94 -0.92
C ILE A 82 1.96 -16.07 -0.63
N LEU A 83 0.89 -15.75 0.10
CA LEU A 83 -0.12 -16.68 0.59
C LEU A 83 -1.48 -15.98 0.66
N SER A 84 -2.57 -16.71 0.46
CA SER A 84 -3.85 -16.30 1.04
C SER A 84 -4.59 -17.48 1.66
N CYS A 85 -5.44 -17.20 2.64
CA CYS A 85 -6.29 -18.17 3.31
C CYS A 85 -7.75 -17.70 3.32
N ARG A 86 -8.67 -18.66 3.17
CA ARG A 86 -10.11 -18.52 3.40
C ARG A 86 -10.67 -19.82 4.00
N VAL A 87 -11.83 -19.74 4.63
CA VAL A 87 -12.61 -20.93 5.00
C VAL A 87 -13.44 -21.38 3.81
N TYR A 88 -13.55 -22.69 3.59
CA TYR A 88 -14.31 -23.33 2.52
C TYR A 88 -15.28 -24.35 3.10
N PHE A 89 -16.51 -24.40 2.57
CA PHE A 89 -17.57 -25.31 3.03
C PHE A 89 -17.90 -26.31 1.93
N TRP A 90 -18.27 -27.53 2.32
CA TRP A 90 -18.72 -28.55 1.39
C TRP A 90 -20.21 -28.84 1.58
N LEU A 91 -20.97 -28.54 0.53
CA LEU A 91 -22.42 -28.74 0.45
C LEU A 91 -22.74 -29.92 -0.48
N VAL A 92 -23.59 -30.82 -0.01
CA VAL A 92 -24.21 -31.87 -0.83
C VAL A 92 -25.69 -31.56 -0.98
N ARG A 93 -26.20 -31.73 -2.20
CA ARG A 93 -27.63 -31.65 -2.52
C ARG A 93 -28.00 -32.92 -3.28
N ASP A 94 -29.08 -33.57 -2.86
CA ASP A 94 -29.67 -34.73 -3.54
C ASP A 94 -28.62 -35.85 -3.83
N GLY A 95 -27.74 -36.09 -2.85
CA GLY A 95 -26.63 -37.06 -2.91
C GLY A 95 -25.43 -36.62 -3.76
N LYS A 96 -25.53 -35.57 -4.57
CA LYS A 96 -24.47 -35.10 -5.47
C LYS A 96 -23.58 -34.04 -4.77
N PRO A 97 -22.24 -34.14 -4.86
CA PRO A 97 -21.35 -33.10 -4.39
C PRO A 97 -21.46 -31.88 -5.30
N ASN A 98 -21.94 -30.75 -4.76
CA ASN A 98 -22.00 -29.50 -5.50
C ASN A 98 -20.83 -28.61 -5.05
N TRP A 99 -19.94 -28.26 -5.98
CA TRP A 99 -18.75 -27.42 -5.73
C TRP A 99 -19.11 -25.93 -5.63
N ASP A 100 -20.10 -25.67 -4.78
CA ASP A 100 -20.74 -24.38 -4.58
C ASP A 100 -20.17 -23.73 -3.30
N TRP A 101 -20.30 -22.40 -3.16
CA TRP A 101 -19.84 -21.63 -1.99
C TRP A 101 -18.31 -21.54 -1.79
N GLN A 102 -17.60 -21.18 -2.87
CA GLN A 102 -16.56 -20.15 -2.73
C GLN A 102 -17.19 -18.90 -2.07
N GLY A 103 -16.41 -18.10 -1.32
CA GLY A 103 -16.88 -16.90 -0.57
C GLY A 103 -17.36 -15.72 -1.42
N ARG A 104 -18.36 -15.94 -2.29
CA ARG A 104 -19.08 -14.97 -3.12
C ARG A 104 -20.44 -14.58 -2.50
N CYS A 105 -20.93 -15.43 -1.61
CA CYS A 105 -22.28 -15.43 -1.04
C CYS A 105 -22.25 -15.07 0.46
N LEU A 106 -21.55 -13.99 0.80
CA LEU A 106 -21.36 -13.50 2.16
C LEU A 106 -22.35 -12.36 2.44
N ASP A 107 -23.20 -12.50 3.46
CA ASP A 107 -24.03 -11.41 3.99
C ASP A 107 -23.12 -10.40 4.69
N ARG A 108 -22.75 -9.34 3.96
CA ARG A 108 -21.88 -8.26 4.45
C ARG A 108 -22.56 -7.32 5.44
N LYS A 109 -23.87 -7.44 5.67
CA LYS A 109 -24.62 -6.61 6.62
C LYS A 109 -24.62 -7.22 8.03
N LYS A 110 -24.64 -8.55 8.11
CA LYS A 110 -24.54 -9.30 9.38
C LYS A 110 -23.12 -9.79 9.70
N SER A 111 -22.28 -9.98 8.69
CA SER A 111 -20.88 -10.36 8.93
C SER A 111 -20.13 -9.24 9.63
N CYS A 112 -19.43 -9.56 10.72
CA CYS A 112 -18.62 -8.60 11.45
C CYS A 112 -17.15 -9.02 11.53
N PHE A 113 -16.27 -8.03 11.67
CA PHE A 113 -14.84 -8.19 11.88
C PHE A 113 -14.42 -7.23 12.99
N PHE A 114 -13.69 -7.71 13.98
CA PHE A 114 -13.18 -6.90 15.09
C PHE A 114 -11.83 -7.42 15.60
N ARG A 115 -11.08 -6.51 16.24
CA ARG A 115 -9.80 -6.81 16.90
C ARG A 115 -9.95 -6.63 18.40
N ASN A 116 -9.37 -7.55 19.18
CA ASN A 116 -9.16 -7.40 20.61
C ASN A 116 -7.70 -7.77 20.95
N GLY A 117 -6.88 -6.79 21.29
CA GLY A 117 -5.47 -7.00 21.64
C GLY A 117 -4.64 -7.66 20.53
N ASN A 118 -4.23 -8.91 20.76
CA ASN A 118 -3.46 -9.79 19.86
C ASN A 118 -4.33 -10.65 18.93
N LYS A 119 -5.66 -10.53 19.04
CA LYS A 119 -6.64 -11.42 18.42
C LYS A 119 -7.56 -10.67 17.45
N TYR A 120 -7.86 -11.31 16.33
CA TYR A 120 -8.72 -10.81 15.27
C TYR A 120 -9.82 -11.84 15.04
N THR A 121 -11.08 -11.43 15.10
CA THR A 121 -12.23 -12.33 15.03
C THR A 121 -13.17 -11.88 13.92
N TRP A 122 -13.70 -12.87 13.19
CA TRP A 122 -14.77 -12.69 12.21
C TRP A 122 -15.94 -13.58 12.57
N ASP A 123 -17.15 -13.02 12.58
CA ASP A 123 -18.38 -13.80 12.50
C ASP A 123 -18.95 -13.66 11.09
N LEU A 124 -18.84 -14.71 10.31
CA LEU A 124 -19.15 -14.73 8.87
C LEU A 124 -20.54 -15.30 8.64
N TRP A 125 -21.41 -14.47 8.06
CA TRP A 125 -22.78 -14.81 7.66
C TRP A 125 -22.87 -15.01 6.15
N TYR A 126 -23.70 -15.95 5.70
CA TYR A 126 -23.76 -16.43 4.31
C TYR A 126 -25.19 -16.52 3.81
N GLU A 127 -25.44 -16.09 2.56
CA GLU A 127 -26.78 -15.98 1.97
C GLU A 127 -26.78 -16.25 0.44
N SER A 128 -27.85 -16.83 -0.09
CA SER A 128 -28.08 -16.98 -1.55
C SER A 128 -29.55 -16.79 -1.90
N SER A 129 -29.84 -16.82 -3.21
CA SER A 129 -31.20 -16.87 -3.76
C SER A 129 -32.06 -18.03 -3.25
N ASP A 130 -31.46 -19.13 -2.78
CA ASP A 130 -32.15 -20.32 -2.25
C ASP A 130 -31.88 -20.59 -0.76
N ILE A 131 -31.03 -19.80 -0.10
CA ILE A 131 -30.67 -19.97 1.31
C ILE A 131 -30.77 -18.65 2.08
N PRO A 132 -31.73 -18.51 3.02
CA PRO A 132 -31.79 -17.37 3.92
C PRO A 132 -30.54 -17.21 4.78
N SER A 133 -30.09 -15.96 4.95
CA SER A 133 -28.86 -15.57 5.64
C SER A 133 -28.67 -16.22 7.02
N PHE A 134 -27.59 -17.00 7.17
CA PHE A 134 -27.22 -17.77 8.37
C PHE A 134 -25.77 -17.50 8.82
N ARG A 135 -25.47 -17.61 10.12
CA ARG A 135 -24.10 -17.52 10.66
C ARG A 135 -23.37 -18.81 10.32
N GLY A 136 -22.43 -18.76 9.38
CA GLY A 136 -21.74 -19.97 8.91
C GLY A 136 -20.54 -20.34 9.76
N VAL A 137 -19.70 -19.34 10.07
CA VAL A 137 -18.41 -19.55 10.73
C VAL A 137 -18.10 -18.45 11.73
N HIS A 138 -17.46 -18.88 12.81
CA HIS A 138 -16.67 -18.06 13.70
C HIS A 138 -15.19 -18.34 13.40
N GLN A 139 -14.47 -17.36 12.86
CA GLN A 139 -13.05 -17.47 12.50
C GLN A 139 -12.22 -16.58 13.44
N GLU A 140 -11.06 -17.07 13.86
CA GLU A 140 -10.15 -16.35 14.75
C GLU A 140 -8.71 -16.45 14.25
N LEU A 141 -8.00 -15.33 14.23
CA LEU A 141 -6.56 -15.26 14.04
C LEU A 141 -5.95 -14.65 15.30
N GLU A 142 -5.11 -15.43 15.99
CA GLU A 142 -4.47 -15.06 17.25
C GLU A 142 -2.95 -15.04 17.09
N VAL A 143 -2.32 -13.94 17.52
CA VAL A 143 -0.85 -13.87 17.65
C VAL A 143 -0.46 -14.40 19.02
N LEU A 144 0.25 -15.52 19.04
CA LEU A 144 0.60 -16.28 20.24
C LEU A 144 1.79 -15.65 21.00
N PRO A 145 2.01 -16.01 22.29
CA PRO A 145 3.13 -15.49 23.08
C PRO A 145 4.52 -15.79 22.51
N ASP A 146 4.66 -16.87 21.73
CA ASP A 146 5.90 -17.20 21.01
C ASP A 146 6.07 -16.39 19.69
N GLY A 147 5.07 -15.61 19.29
CA GLY A 147 5.04 -14.82 18.06
C GLY A 147 4.58 -15.57 16.81
N ARG A 148 4.19 -16.84 16.90
CA ARG A 148 3.47 -17.55 15.81
C ARG A 148 2.02 -17.10 15.73
N ILE A 149 1.36 -17.43 14.64
CA ILE A 149 -0.07 -17.17 14.44
C ILE A 149 -0.84 -18.48 14.54
N GLY A 150 -1.78 -18.55 15.47
CA GLY A 150 -2.83 -19.57 15.46
C GLY A 150 -4.02 -19.08 14.64
N LEU A 151 -4.28 -19.72 13.50
CA LEU A 151 -5.50 -19.50 12.72
C LEU A 151 -6.50 -20.61 13.07
N SER A 152 -7.74 -20.24 13.37
CA SER A 152 -8.79 -21.18 13.72
C SER A 152 -10.15 -20.84 13.09
N ALA A 153 -10.98 -21.86 12.88
CA ALA A 153 -12.36 -21.72 12.45
C ALA A 153 -13.26 -22.74 13.16
N ARG A 154 -14.42 -22.28 13.61
CA ARG A 154 -15.52 -23.09 14.18
C ARG A 154 -16.76 -22.93 13.31
N LEU A 155 -17.43 -24.06 13.06
CA LEU A 155 -18.72 -24.11 12.38
C LEU A 155 -19.87 -23.67 13.28
N MET A 156 -20.82 -22.94 12.68
CA MET A 156 -22.08 -22.55 13.32
C MET A 156 -23.29 -22.92 12.44
N LEU A 157 -23.08 -23.85 11.50
CA LEU A 157 -24.03 -24.25 10.47
C LEU A 157 -25.20 -25.06 11.06
N PRO A 158 -26.45 -24.80 10.65
CA PRO A 158 -27.57 -25.70 10.95
C PRO A 158 -27.39 -27.05 10.23
N ALA A 159 -27.84 -28.14 10.86
CA ALA A 159 -27.58 -29.51 10.38
C ALA A 159 -28.13 -29.81 8.97
N LYS A 160 -29.16 -29.06 8.52
CA LYS A 160 -29.67 -29.00 7.14
C LYS A 160 -30.12 -27.57 6.87
N GLN A 161 -30.00 -27.10 5.62
CA GLN A 161 -30.49 -25.79 5.20
C GLN A 161 -30.99 -25.88 3.75
N ALA A 162 -32.24 -25.48 3.50
CA ALA A 162 -32.89 -25.52 2.17
C ALA A 162 -32.71 -26.86 1.41
N GLY A 163 -32.85 -28.00 2.10
CA GLY A 163 -32.65 -29.34 1.53
C GLY A 163 -31.19 -29.75 1.28
N ARG A 164 -30.23 -28.84 1.46
CA ARG A 164 -28.80 -29.12 1.38
C ARG A 164 -28.24 -29.63 2.70
N GLU A 165 -27.24 -30.50 2.64
CA GLU A 165 -26.52 -31.07 3.79
C GLU A 165 -25.06 -30.59 3.78
N PHE A 166 -24.57 -30.07 4.90
CA PHE A 166 -23.15 -29.76 5.09
C PHE A 166 -22.35 -31.03 5.42
N LYS A 167 -21.24 -31.26 4.70
CA LYS A 167 -20.42 -32.47 4.83
C LYS A 167 -19.03 -32.27 5.42
N ASN A 168 -18.40 -31.13 5.13
CA ASN A 168 -17.00 -30.87 5.49
C ASN A 168 -16.75 -29.35 5.56
N THR A 169 -15.69 -28.95 6.23
CA THR A 169 -15.14 -27.59 6.18
C THR A 169 -13.63 -27.66 6.19
N SER A 170 -13.02 -26.76 5.42
CA SER A 170 -11.58 -26.66 5.29
C SER A 170 -11.09 -25.24 5.59
N LEU A 171 -10.02 -25.13 6.36
CA LEU A 171 -9.13 -23.96 6.23
C LEU A 171 -8.30 -24.18 4.97
N GLY A 172 -8.58 -23.40 3.93
CA GLY A 172 -7.97 -23.51 2.61
C GLY A 172 -6.98 -22.38 2.35
N PHE A 173 -5.86 -22.72 1.72
CA PHE A 173 -4.75 -21.81 1.43
C PHE A 173 -4.40 -21.85 -0.05
N SER A 174 -4.23 -20.68 -0.65
CA SER A 174 -3.84 -20.51 -2.04
C SER A 174 -2.43 -19.94 -2.12
N LEU A 175 -1.49 -20.77 -2.58
CA LEU A 175 -0.12 -20.42 -2.93
C LEU A 175 -0.06 -20.13 -4.44
N PRO A 176 0.17 -18.88 -4.89
CA PRO A 176 0.23 -18.56 -6.32
C PRO A 176 1.42 -19.23 -7.02
N ASP A 177 1.21 -19.76 -8.22
CA ASP A 177 2.24 -20.51 -8.94
C ASP A 177 3.42 -19.63 -9.39
N TYR A 178 3.18 -18.36 -9.73
CA TYR A 178 4.24 -17.39 -10.03
C TYR A 178 5.24 -17.12 -8.86
N VAL A 179 4.91 -17.51 -7.62
CA VAL A 179 5.83 -17.45 -6.46
C VAL A 179 6.40 -18.82 -6.08
N TRP A 180 5.68 -19.91 -6.39
CA TRP A 180 5.93 -21.23 -5.78
C TRP A 180 6.19 -22.37 -6.77
N LYS A 181 5.97 -22.18 -8.07
CA LYS A 181 6.26 -23.21 -9.08
C LYS A 181 7.77 -23.38 -9.25
N ASN A 182 8.20 -24.63 -9.26
CA ASN A 182 9.60 -25.10 -9.22
C ASN A 182 10.35 -24.84 -7.90
N GLU A 183 9.68 -24.33 -6.86
CA GLU A 183 10.26 -24.24 -5.52
C GLU A 183 10.26 -25.60 -4.80
N THR A 184 11.10 -25.71 -3.77
CA THR A 184 11.09 -26.85 -2.83
C THR A 184 10.42 -26.44 -1.53
N VAL A 185 9.40 -27.19 -1.12
CA VAL A 185 8.88 -27.19 0.26
C VAL A 185 9.51 -28.36 1.03
N GLU A 186 9.77 -28.17 2.33
CA GLU A 186 10.22 -29.26 3.20
C GLU A 186 9.06 -29.74 4.08
N VAL A 187 8.73 -31.03 3.97
CA VAL A 187 7.65 -31.70 4.72
C VAL A 187 8.28 -32.64 5.75
N ASN A 188 8.25 -32.28 7.03
CA ASN A 188 8.88 -33.06 8.13
C ASN A 188 10.32 -33.53 7.78
N GLY A 189 11.17 -32.62 7.29
CA GLY A 189 12.56 -32.93 6.89
C GLY A 189 12.75 -33.52 5.49
N LYS A 190 11.67 -33.79 4.74
CA LYS A 190 11.74 -34.31 3.35
C LYS A 190 11.45 -33.22 2.33
N SER A 191 12.38 -32.98 1.41
CA SER A 191 12.22 -32.06 0.28
C SER A 191 11.17 -32.57 -0.72
N VAL A 192 10.25 -31.70 -1.12
CA VAL A 192 9.25 -31.94 -2.18
C VAL A 192 9.25 -30.77 -3.16
N ALA A 193 9.40 -31.06 -4.46
CA ALA A 193 9.35 -30.06 -5.51
C ALA A 193 7.89 -29.70 -5.89
N LEU A 194 7.59 -28.41 -5.97
CA LEU A 194 6.28 -27.87 -6.33
C LEU A 194 6.17 -27.71 -7.85
N ASN A 195 5.27 -28.43 -8.50
CA ASN A 195 5.09 -28.46 -9.96
C ASN A 195 3.64 -28.83 -10.33
N ASP A 196 3.32 -28.89 -11.62
CA ASP A 196 1.94 -29.10 -12.11
C ASP A 196 1.33 -30.46 -11.74
N LYS A 197 2.16 -31.42 -11.26
CA LYS A 197 1.76 -32.74 -10.76
C LYS A 197 1.84 -32.87 -9.23
N THR A 198 2.06 -31.77 -8.50
CA THR A 198 2.12 -31.82 -7.03
C THR A 198 0.77 -32.18 -6.43
N ASP A 199 0.70 -33.40 -5.91
CA ASP A 199 -0.27 -33.89 -4.95
C ASP A 199 0.51 -34.34 -3.70
N GLN A 200 0.14 -33.83 -2.52
CA GLN A 200 0.83 -34.09 -1.25
C GLN A 200 -0.16 -34.22 -0.11
N PHE A 201 0.00 -35.26 0.71
CA PHE A 201 -0.86 -35.55 1.86
C PHE A 201 -0.04 -35.73 3.14
N SER A 202 -0.56 -35.28 4.27
CA SER A 202 0.09 -35.42 5.58
C SER A 202 -0.93 -35.51 6.71
N ARG A 203 -0.59 -36.22 7.78
CA ARG A 203 -1.36 -36.31 9.04
C ARG A 203 -0.59 -35.63 10.17
N ALA A 204 -1.28 -35.07 11.15
CA ALA A 204 -0.64 -34.43 12.31
C ALA A 204 0.22 -35.42 13.15
N PRO A 205 1.26 -34.97 13.86
CA PRO A 205 1.86 -33.64 13.73
C PRO A 205 2.66 -33.53 12.43
N VAL A 206 2.57 -32.38 11.77
CA VAL A 206 3.31 -32.09 10.54
C VAL A 206 3.63 -30.61 10.44
N THR A 207 4.84 -30.30 9.97
CA THR A 207 5.28 -28.96 9.59
C THR A 207 5.75 -28.96 8.13
N TRP A 208 5.29 -27.98 7.37
CA TRP A 208 5.75 -27.67 6.02
C TRP A 208 6.51 -26.32 6.06
N ASP A 209 7.80 -26.31 5.70
CA ASP A 209 8.65 -25.11 5.63
C ASP A 209 8.84 -24.70 4.17
N PHE A 210 8.31 -23.52 3.82
CA PHE A 210 8.24 -23.01 2.46
C PHE A 210 9.31 -21.95 2.23
N GLY A 211 10.06 -22.03 1.12
CA GLY A 211 10.97 -20.97 0.72
C GLY A 211 12.25 -20.89 1.56
N ARG A 212 12.77 -22.03 2.04
CA ARG A 212 14.05 -22.13 2.78
C ARG A 212 15.22 -21.38 2.12
N ASN A 213 15.23 -21.30 0.78
CA ASN A 213 16.26 -20.62 -0.01
C ASN A 213 15.94 -19.15 -0.32
N SER A 214 14.88 -18.58 0.26
CA SER A 214 14.41 -17.22 -0.03
C SER A 214 13.72 -16.59 1.20
N PRO A 215 14.50 -16.10 2.18
CA PRO A 215 13.97 -15.65 3.47
C PRO A 215 12.84 -14.61 3.37
N SER A 216 12.83 -13.75 2.36
CA SER A 216 11.80 -12.71 2.19
C SER A 216 10.40 -13.25 1.80
N ARG A 217 10.29 -14.51 1.38
CA ARG A 217 9.02 -15.24 1.22
C ARG A 217 8.87 -16.45 2.15
N ARG A 218 9.84 -16.70 3.05
CA ARG A 218 9.84 -17.87 3.93
C ARG A 218 8.72 -17.82 4.97
N PHE A 219 8.05 -18.94 5.17
CA PHE A 219 7.13 -19.19 6.26
C PHE A 219 7.00 -20.70 6.53
N THR A 220 6.49 -21.08 7.71
CA THR A 220 6.05 -22.47 7.95
C THR A 220 4.55 -22.56 8.21
N LEU A 221 3.97 -23.72 7.91
CA LEU A 221 2.60 -24.10 8.23
C LEU A 221 2.63 -25.42 9.00
N SER A 222 1.99 -25.47 10.18
CA SER A 222 2.01 -26.64 11.06
C SER A 222 0.63 -27.07 11.53
N LEU A 223 0.39 -28.39 11.52
CA LEU A 223 -0.63 -29.03 12.35
C LEU A 223 0.04 -29.69 13.55
N GLU A 224 -0.45 -29.36 14.75
CA GLU A 224 -0.02 -29.96 16.02
C GLU A 224 -1.10 -30.90 16.57
N GLY A 225 -0.70 -31.71 17.55
CA GLY A 225 -1.51 -32.73 18.21
C GLY A 225 -1.20 -34.15 17.75
N SER A 226 -1.61 -35.12 18.55
CA SER A 226 -1.47 -36.56 18.28
C SER A 226 -2.56 -37.13 17.36
N ASP A 227 -3.71 -36.43 17.24
CA ASP A 227 -4.87 -36.82 16.45
C ASP A 227 -4.53 -36.97 14.96
N LYS A 228 -4.50 -38.22 14.49
CA LYS A 228 -4.19 -38.61 13.11
C LYS A 228 -5.34 -38.36 12.12
N SER A 229 -6.53 -37.98 12.59
CA SER A 229 -7.66 -37.59 11.72
C SER A 229 -7.47 -36.18 11.13
N ARG A 230 -6.65 -35.34 11.78
CA ARG A 230 -6.23 -34.03 11.27
C ARG A 230 -5.26 -34.18 10.11
N THR A 231 -5.66 -33.74 8.93
CA THR A 231 -4.90 -33.85 7.68
C THR A 231 -4.57 -32.50 7.05
N LEU A 232 -3.40 -32.40 6.41
CA LEU A 232 -3.13 -31.44 5.35
C LEU A 232 -3.12 -32.17 4.01
N TRP A 233 -3.74 -31.56 3.01
CA TRP A 233 -3.66 -31.98 1.62
C TRP A 233 -3.29 -30.79 0.75
N MET A 234 -2.41 -30.95 -0.24
CA MET A 234 -2.04 -29.93 -1.20
C MET A 234 -2.11 -30.48 -2.62
N SER A 235 -2.82 -29.78 -3.49
CA SER A 235 -2.91 -30.08 -4.93
C SER A 235 -2.64 -28.85 -5.78
N TYR A 236 -1.88 -29.00 -6.87
CA TYR A 236 -1.82 -27.97 -7.91
C TYR A 236 -3.18 -27.86 -8.62
N ARG A 237 -3.65 -26.63 -8.87
CA ARG A 237 -4.93 -26.32 -9.52
C ARG A 237 -4.72 -25.35 -10.68
N ALA A 238 -4.47 -25.91 -11.87
CA ALA A 238 -4.19 -25.16 -13.10
C ALA A 238 -5.19 -24.01 -13.36
N GLY A 239 -6.50 -24.26 -13.22
CA GLY A 239 -7.54 -23.24 -13.43
C GLY A 239 -7.53 -22.07 -12.44
N ASN A 240 -6.79 -22.20 -11.32
CA ASN A 240 -6.58 -21.13 -10.33
C ASN A 240 -5.10 -20.68 -10.26
N GLN A 241 -4.21 -21.17 -11.15
CA GLN A 241 -2.76 -20.86 -11.17
C GLN A 241 -2.11 -20.88 -9.78
N SER A 242 -2.37 -21.96 -9.03
CA SER A 242 -1.98 -22.04 -7.62
C SER A 242 -1.94 -23.46 -7.06
N PHE A 243 -1.15 -23.65 -6.02
CA PHE A 243 -1.23 -24.82 -5.14
C PHE A 243 -2.26 -24.52 -4.05
N GLN A 244 -3.29 -25.36 -3.95
CA GLN A 244 -4.34 -25.25 -2.93
C GLN A 244 -4.02 -26.24 -1.80
N ILE A 245 -3.71 -25.72 -0.61
CA ILE A 245 -3.61 -26.52 0.62
C ILE A 245 -4.96 -26.50 1.33
N MET A 246 -5.42 -27.63 1.85
CA MET A 246 -6.66 -27.74 2.62
C MET A 246 -6.40 -28.51 3.92
N HIS A 247 -6.69 -27.88 5.07
CA HIS A 247 -6.87 -28.58 6.34
C HIS A 247 -8.36 -28.81 6.58
N SER A 248 -8.81 -30.06 6.41
CA SER A 248 -10.21 -30.48 6.54
C SER A 248 -10.44 -31.33 7.80
N ARG A 249 -11.70 -31.51 8.20
CA ARG A 249 -12.11 -32.50 9.23
C ARG A 249 -13.33 -33.33 8.79
N PRO A 250 -13.54 -34.53 9.39
CA PRO A 250 -14.80 -35.25 9.30
C PRO A 250 -15.99 -34.43 9.83
N LYS A 251 -17.20 -34.78 9.39
CA LYS A 251 -18.45 -34.05 9.67
C LYS A 251 -18.79 -33.92 11.16
N ASP A 252 -18.50 -34.95 11.94
CA ASP A 252 -19.16 -35.20 13.22
C ASP A 252 -18.39 -34.65 14.44
N SER A 253 -17.35 -33.82 14.23
CA SER A 253 -16.63 -33.16 15.31
C SER A 253 -17.15 -31.74 15.58
N ASN A 254 -17.65 -31.48 16.80
CA ASN A 254 -17.97 -30.14 17.33
C ASN A 254 -16.73 -29.23 17.55
N ASP A 255 -15.61 -29.55 16.90
CA ASP A 255 -14.26 -29.19 17.34
C ASP A 255 -13.59 -28.19 16.39
N VAL A 256 -12.80 -27.28 16.95
CA VAL A 256 -12.25 -26.13 16.22
C VAL A 256 -11.17 -26.61 15.24
N ILE A 257 -11.30 -26.25 13.96
CA ILE A 257 -10.24 -26.44 12.97
C ILE A 257 -9.14 -25.42 13.32
N ARG A 258 -7.95 -25.86 13.75
CA ARG A 258 -6.84 -24.96 14.14
C ARG A 258 -5.52 -25.43 13.57
N LEU A 259 -4.76 -24.48 13.02
CA LEU A 259 -3.41 -24.66 12.49
C LEU A 259 -2.54 -23.45 12.87
N TYR A 260 -1.23 -23.61 12.72
CA TYR A 260 -0.27 -22.57 13.05
C TYR A 260 0.53 -22.13 11.82
N LEU A 261 0.82 -20.83 11.75
CA LEU A 261 1.65 -20.21 10.74
C LEU A 261 2.82 -19.49 11.42
N ASP A 262 4.04 -19.69 10.93
CA ASP A 262 5.23 -18.99 11.40
C ASP A 262 5.84 -18.15 10.29
N PHE A 263 5.73 -16.82 10.42
CA PHE A 263 6.32 -15.85 9.50
C PHE A 263 7.54 -15.14 10.11
N ARG A 264 7.98 -15.53 11.32
CA ARG A 264 9.03 -14.84 12.08
C ARG A 264 10.36 -14.80 11.33
N LYS A 265 10.74 -15.89 10.66
CA LYS A 265 11.94 -15.93 9.82
C LYS A 265 11.77 -15.09 8.55
N GLY A 266 12.72 -14.23 8.23
CA GLY A 266 12.82 -13.65 6.89
C GLY A 266 13.84 -12.53 6.76
N THR A 267 13.68 -11.70 5.73
CA THR A 267 14.48 -10.48 5.57
C THR A 267 13.90 -9.33 6.38
N ALA A 268 14.77 -8.45 6.88
CA ALA A 268 14.34 -7.14 7.33
C ALA A 268 13.68 -6.41 6.16
N GLN A 269 12.58 -5.68 6.43
CA GLN A 269 12.16 -4.62 5.52
C GLN A 269 13.40 -3.76 5.29
N ALA A 270 13.81 -3.58 4.03
CA ALA A 270 14.90 -2.67 3.69
C ALA A 270 14.59 -1.36 4.40
N GLY A 271 15.43 -0.98 5.36
CA GLY A 271 15.10 0.06 6.32
C GLY A 271 14.65 1.29 5.55
N ASP A 272 13.50 1.86 5.93
CA ASP A 272 13.00 3.08 5.28
C ASP A 272 14.18 4.05 5.18
N GLN A 273 14.50 4.53 3.98
CA GLN A 273 15.83 5.09 3.68
C GLN A 273 16.11 6.42 4.41
N THR A 274 15.13 6.87 5.18
CA THR A 274 15.10 7.95 6.17
C THR A 274 15.75 7.58 7.52
N LEU A 275 15.78 6.28 7.86
CA LEU A 275 16.26 5.73 9.12
C LEU A 275 17.77 5.52 9.07
N ARG A 276 18.51 6.21 9.95
CA ARG A 276 19.95 5.98 10.16
C ARG A 276 20.20 5.71 11.63
N GLY A 277 20.88 4.61 11.95
CA GLY A 277 21.18 4.23 13.34
C GLY A 277 19.95 3.99 14.24
N GLY A 278 18.78 3.70 13.66
CA GLY A 278 17.50 3.59 14.39
C GLY A 278 16.79 4.93 14.63
N VAL A 279 17.43 6.05 14.32
CA VAL A 279 16.83 7.39 14.35
C VAL A 279 16.15 7.66 13.01
N ASN A 280 14.88 8.08 13.03
CA ASN A 280 14.24 8.65 11.85
C ASN A 280 14.64 10.12 11.75
N PHE A 281 15.68 10.38 10.95
CA PHE A 281 16.18 11.74 10.76
C PHE A 281 15.07 12.62 10.17
N ARG A 282 14.24 12.17 9.23
CA ARG A 282 13.09 12.96 8.73
C ARG A 282 11.98 13.26 9.75
N LEU A 283 11.93 12.60 10.91
CA LEU A 283 11.01 12.96 12.00
C LEU A 283 11.63 13.92 13.02
N GLN A 284 12.96 13.89 13.22
CA GLN A 284 13.67 14.88 14.05
C GLN A 284 13.98 16.16 13.26
N GLU A 285 14.45 16.00 12.03
CA GLU A 285 14.57 16.99 10.95
C GLU A 285 13.22 17.29 10.29
N ASN A 286 12.08 17.05 10.97
CA ASN A 286 10.88 17.85 10.74
C ASN A 286 11.06 19.30 11.27
N LEU A 287 12.27 19.61 11.78
CA LEU A 287 12.85 20.95 11.92
C LEU A 287 13.61 21.43 10.66
N GLU A 288 13.71 20.64 9.59
CA GLU A 288 13.88 21.16 8.22
C GLU A 288 12.53 21.21 7.48
N LEU A 289 11.60 21.94 8.11
CA LEU A 289 10.81 22.93 7.35
C LEU A 289 11.76 23.72 6.43
N PRO A 290 11.32 24.18 5.25
CA PRO A 290 12.20 24.91 4.33
C PRO A 290 12.76 26.18 4.99
N ASP A 291 14.02 26.08 5.47
CA ASP A 291 14.80 27.04 6.25
C ASP A 291 14.06 28.35 6.56
N SER A 292 13.29 28.33 7.65
CA SER A 292 12.38 29.42 8.05
C SER A 292 13.10 30.65 8.61
N SER A 293 14.44 30.66 8.64
CA SER A 293 15.21 31.90 8.75
C SER A 293 15.12 32.76 7.47
N ARG A 294 14.70 32.17 6.35
CA ARG A 294 14.49 32.86 5.07
C ARG A 294 13.13 33.55 5.07
N LYS A 295 13.09 34.76 4.49
CA LYS A 295 11.88 35.59 4.36
C LYS A 295 10.78 35.02 3.45
N ASN A 296 10.97 33.84 2.88
CA ASN A 296 10.10 33.25 1.85
C ASN A 296 9.51 31.93 2.34
N LEU A 297 8.18 31.84 2.33
CA LEU A 297 7.43 30.62 2.67
C LEU A 297 7.72 29.43 1.72
N VAL A 298 8.06 29.74 0.46
CA VAL A 298 8.26 28.74 -0.61
C VAL A 298 9.71 28.27 -0.63
N ALA A 299 9.90 26.95 -0.63
CA ALA A 299 11.19 26.32 -0.90
C ALA A 299 11.65 26.59 -2.34
N ASN A 300 12.94 26.91 -2.54
CA ASN A 300 13.54 27.13 -3.87
C ASN A 300 12.76 28.12 -4.77
N PRO A 301 12.45 29.36 -4.30
CA PRO A 301 11.64 30.30 -5.08
C PRO A 301 12.40 30.93 -6.26
N SER A 302 13.74 30.84 -6.25
CA SER A 302 14.63 31.33 -7.30
C SER A 302 14.98 30.29 -8.36
N ILE A 303 14.49 29.04 -8.27
CA ILE A 303 14.71 27.97 -9.27
C ILE A 303 16.20 27.56 -9.44
N GLU A 304 17.12 28.07 -8.62
CA GLU A 304 18.56 27.73 -8.66
C GLU A 304 18.87 26.26 -8.34
N ARG A 305 17.96 25.55 -7.66
CA ARG A 305 18.05 24.09 -7.46
C ARG A 305 17.22 23.33 -8.49
N GLY A 306 17.06 23.91 -9.69
CA GLY A 306 16.12 23.45 -10.69
C GLY A 306 14.69 23.49 -10.18
N LEU A 307 13.90 22.47 -10.50
CA LEU A 307 12.50 22.33 -10.08
C LEU A 307 12.34 21.63 -8.71
N GLU A 308 13.38 21.56 -7.87
CA GLU A 308 13.27 21.02 -6.51
C GLU A 308 12.18 21.77 -5.72
N GLY A 309 11.21 21.04 -5.18
CA GLY A 309 10.07 21.62 -4.44
C GLY A 309 8.92 22.14 -5.32
N TRP A 310 9.00 22.05 -6.65
CA TRP A 310 7.95 22.46 -7.58
C TRP A 310 7.30 21.25 -8.26
N HIS A 311 5.98 21.31 -8.46
CA HIS A 311 5.19 20.22 -9.02
C HIS A 311 3.95 20.72 -9.79
N TRP A 312 3.32 19.82 -10.56
CA TRP A 312 2.05 20.11 -11.22
C TRP A 312 0.89 19.85 -10.24
N PRO A 313 0.01 20.82 -9.95
CA PRO A 313 -1.10 20.62 -9.03
C PRO A 313 -2.21 19.75 -9.65
N SER A 314 -2.29 18.48 -9.22
CA SER A 314 -3.16 17.45 -9.80
C SER A 314 -4.60 17.46 -9.27
N ALA A 315 -5.36 18.53 -9.49
CA ALA A 315 -6.80 18.52 -9.20
C ALA A 315 -7.57 17.58 -10.17
N ILE A 316 -8.65 16.96 -9.67
CA ILE A 316 -9.46 15.87 -10.28
C ILE A 316 -9.97 16.15 -11.72
N LEU A 317 -9.88 17.39 -12.22
CA LEU A 317 -10.34 17.80 -13.55
C LEU A 317 -9.20 18.00 -14.58
N TYR A 318 -7.94 17.73 -14.22
CA TYR A 318 -6.78 17.80 -15.13
C TYR A 318 -6.18 16.40 -15.34
N CYS A 319 -6.10 15.95 -16.59
CA CYS A 319 -5.74 14.57 -16.91
C CYS A 319 -4.23 14.43 -17.20
N ASN A 320 -3.49 13.79 -16.29
CA ASN A 320 -2.02 13.67 -16.34
C ASN A 320 -1.51 12.62 -17.36
N ASN A 321 -1.91 12.73 -18.63
CA ASN A 321 -1.41 11.89 -19.71
C ASN A 321 -0.31 12.61 -20.51
N ASN A 322 0.88 12.00 -20.59
CA ASN A 322 2.02 12.48 -21.39
C ASN A 322 1.68 12.71 -22.88
N GLY A 323 0.60 12.11 -23.39
CA GLY A 323 0.11 12.31 -24.76
C GLY A 323 -0.76 13.56 -25.00
N GLN A 324 -1.15 14.33 -23.97
CA GLN A 324 -1.94 15.55 -24.18
C GLN A 324 -1.12 16.75 -24.67
N TRP A 325 0.12 16.88 -24.22
CA TRP A 325 0.97 18.03 -24.52
C TRP A 325 2.05 17.63 -25.53
N GLY A 326 1.85 17.96 -26.81
CA GLY A 326 2.83 17.74 -27.89
C GLY A 326 4.08 18.63 -27.82
N TRP A 327 4.42 19.16 -26.64
CA TRP A 327 5.59 19.98 -26.34
C TRP A 327 5.87 19.95 -24.84
N LYS A 328 7.07 20.40 -24.44
CA LYS A 328 7.43 20.56 -23.02
C LYS A 328 6.95 21.95 -22.56
N PRO A 329 5.99 22.07 -21.62
CA PRO A 329 5.48 23.38 -21.18
C PRO A 329 6.41 24.09 -20.19
N TYR A 330 7.41 23.40 -19.63
CA TYR A 330 8.39 23.97 -18.71
C TYR A 330 9.83 23.68 -19.15
N SER A 331 10.71 24.65 -18.94
CA SER A 331 12.16 24.45 -18.89
C SER A 331 12.80 25.37 -17.87
N LEU A 332 14.03 25.04 -17.47
CA LEU A 332 14.95 26.05 -16.95
C LEU A 332 15.41 26.93 -18.13
N ASP A 333 15.72 28.19 -17.87
CA ASP A 333 16.31 29.11 -18.86
C ASP A 333 17.43 29.93 -18.20
N GLU A 334 18.68 29.59 -18.54
CA GLU A 334 19.89 30.25 -18.02
C GLU A 334 20.21 31.56 -18.76
N THR A 335 19.49 31.88 -19.84
CA THR A 335 19.75 33.08 -20.67
C THR A 335 19.00 34.32 -20.18
N VAL A 336 17.98 34.12 -19.34
CA VAL A 336 17.10 35.18 -18.83
C VAL A 336 16.72 34.88 -17.38
N ALA A 337 17.55 35.29 -16.43
CA ALA A 337 17.22 35.36 -15.01
C ALA A 337 16.78 36.78 -14.60
N TYR A 338 16.12 36.91 -13.43
CA TYR A 338 15.94 38.21 -12.76
C TYR A 338 17.03 38.45 -11.70
N ASP A 339 17.27 37.42 -10.90
CA ASP A 339 18.32 37.30 -9.90
C ASP A 339 18.76 35.83 -9.90
N GLY A 340 20.02 35.54 -9.58
CA GLY A 340 20.64 34.22 -9.78
C GLY A 340 21.09 33.96 -11.22
N ARG A 341 21.10 32.67 -11.62
CA ARG A 341 21.50 32.16 -12.93
C ARG A 341 20.33 31.56 -13.72
N ASN A 342 19.27 31.13 -13.04
CA ASN A 342 18.17 30.37 -13.60
C ASN A 342 16.87 31.20 -13.63
N SER A 343 15.97 30.85 -14.55
CA SER A 343 14.54 31.11 -14.37
C SER A 343 13.67 29.93 -14.82
N LEU A 344 12.42 29.93 -14.35
CA LEU A 344 11.39 29.06 -14.87
C LEU A 344 10.81 29.68 -16.16
N ARG A 345 11.00 28.99 -17.28
CA ARG A 345 10.35 29.32 -18.55
C ARG A 345 9.09 28.47 -18.72
N MET A 346 7.95 29.14 -18.89
CA MET A 346 6.64 28.53 -19.13
C MET A 346 6.19 28.77 -20.58
N GLU A 347 5.92 27.70 -21.35
CA GLU A 347 5.39 27.78 -22.72
C GLU A 347 3.89 27.46 -22.76
N ALA A 348 3.07 28.50 -22.56
CA ALA A 348 1.64 28.44 -22.84
C ALA A 348 1.39 28.57 -24.36
N ARG A 349 0.54 27.68 -24.91
CA ARG A 349 0.05 27.76 -26.30
C ARG A 349 -1.46 28.01 -26.32
N LYS A 350 -1.94 28.72 -27.34
CA LYS A 350 -3.37 28.96 -27.55
C LYS A 350 -4.05 27.69 -28.07
N GLY A 351 -4.50 26.82 -27.16
CA GLY A 351 -5.34 25.67 -27.50
C GLY A 351 -6.81 26.04 -27.68
N ASN A 352 -7.61 25.09 -28.18
CA ASN A 352 -9.07 25.25 -28.34
C ASN A 352 -9.85 24.91 -27.06
N ASP A 353 -9.24 24.22 -26.09
CA ASP A 353 -9.84 23.95 -24.77
C ASP A 353 -9.10 24.77 -23.68
N PRO A 354 -9.79 25.64 -22.93
CA PRO A 354 -9.20 26.40 -21.82
C PRO A 354 -8.70 25.52 -20.65
N LYS A 355 -9.16 24.26 -20.54
CA LYS A 355 -8.69 23.31 -19.51
C LYS A 355 -7.34 22.66 -19.84
N ILE A 356 -6.95 22.66 -21.11
CA ILE A 356 -5.75 21.97 -21.64
C ILE A 356 -4.71 22.97 -22.17
N SER A 357 -5.01 24.28 -22.22
CA SER A 357 -4.11 25.31 -22.77
C SER A 357 -3.29 26.08 -21.72
N HIS A 358 -3.43 25.77 -20.44
CA HIS A 358 -2.83 26.53 -19.34
C HIS A 358 -1.97 25.60 -18.45
N PRO A 359 -0.63 25.68 -18.58
CA PRO A 359 0.26 24.82 -17.80
C PRO A 359 0.35 25.37 -16.36
N ASN A 360 -0.18 24.59 -15.42
CA ASN A 360 -0.20 24.93 -14.00
C ASN A 360 1.03 24.35 -13.28
N LEU A 361 1.75 25.18 -12.51
CA LEU A 361 2.86 24.77 -11.66
C LEU A 361 2.69 25.42 -10.28
N GLY A 362 2.98 24.68 -9.21
CA GLY A 362 2.95 25.18 -7.84
C GLY A 362 4.13 24.66 -7.02
N PRO A 363 4.55 25.40 -5.98
CA PRO A 363 5.45 24.87 -4.96
C PRO A 363 4.72 23.85 -4.10
N LEU A 364 5.46 22.99 -3.39
CA LEU A 364 4.91 22.16 -2.31
C LEU A 364 4.10 23.00 -1.31
N GLN A 365 3.10 22.38 -0.70
CA GLN A 365 2.23 23.05 0.27
C GLN A 365 3.03 23.58 1.46
N VAL A 366 2.71 24.81 1.87
CA VAL A 366 3.29 25.45 3.06
C VAL A 366 2.21 25.52 4.12
N ILE A 367 2.52 25.05 5.33
CA ILE A 367 1.70 25.31 6.51
C ILE A 367 1.99 26.76 6.93
N ALA A 368 0.95 27.58 6.97
CA ALA A 368 1.03 28.99 7.33
C ALA A 368 0.02 29.28 8.45
N GLU A 369 0.45 30.08 9.43
CA GLU A 369 -0.40 30.54 10.53
C GLU A 369 -1.47 31.53 10.04
N PRO A 370 -2.54 31.80 10.82
CA PRO A 370 -3.49 32.86 10.51
C PRO A 370 -2.79 34.23 10.44
N GLY A 371 -2.69 34.81 9.24
CA GLY A 371 -1.93 36.05 9.03
C GLY A 371 -2.13 36.68 7.65
N THR A 372 -1.49 37.84 7.44
CA THR A 372 -1.43 38.52 6.15
C THR A 372 -0.12 38.19 5.46
N TYR A 373 -0.18 37.72 4.21
CA TYR A 373 0.98 37.27 3.44
C TYR A 373 1.14 38.01 2.12
N THR A 374 2.38 38.33 1.76
CA THR A 374 2.73 38.94 0.47
C THR A 374 3.23 37.87 -0.49
N LEU A 375 2.63 37.81 -1.67
CA LEU A 375 3.14 37.02 -2.79
C LEU A 375 3.66 37.98 -3.87
N SER A 376 4.92 37.80 -4.27
CA SER A 376 5.58 38.57 -5.32
C SER A 376 6.46 37.67 -6.17
N PHE A 377 6.50 37.92 -7.47
CA PHE A 377 7.35 37.21 -8.43
C PHE A 377 7.70 38.13 -9.61
N TYR A 378 8.84 37.88 -10.24
CA TYR A 378 9.25 38.58 -11.45
C TYR A 378 8.89 37.75 -12.68
N ALA A 379 8.25 38.39 -13.66
CA ALA A 379 7.78 37.72 -14.86
C ALA A 379 8.11 38.55 -16.12
N LYS A 380 8.63 37.89 -17.15
CA LYS A 380 8.98 38.50 -18.43
C LYS A 380 8.26 37.79 -19.57
N ALA A 381 7.38 38.51 -20.27
CA ALA A 381 6.75 38.02 -21.48
C ALA A 381 7.69 38.15 -22.69
N GLN A 382 7.45 37.38 -23.75
CA GLN A 382 8.10 37.63 -25.05
C GLN A 382 7.61 38.97 -25.62
N PRO A 383 8.50 39.82 -26.18
CA PRO A 383 8.12 41.09 -26.79
C PRO A 383 6.96 40.94 -27.80
N GLY A 384 6.03 41.90 -27.78
CA GLY A 384 4.84 41.90 -28.63
C GLY A 384 3.72 40.94 -28.23
N LYS A 385 3.94 39.99 -27.30
CA LYS A 385 2.89 39.03 -26.86
C LYS A 385 2.21 39.49 -25.57
N LYS A 386 0.88 39.55 -25.59
CA LYS A 386 0.04 39.78 -24.40
C LYS A 386 -0.12 38.48 -23.60
N SER A 387 0.82 38.19 -22.71
CA SER A 387 0.69 37.11 -21.71
C SER A 387 -0.27 37.49 -20.58
N ARG A 388 -0.87 36.49 -19.94
CA ARG A 388 -1.56 36.61 -18.65
C ARG A 388 -1.02 35.52 -17.73
N ILE A 389 -0.81 35.85 -16.46
CA ILE A 389 -0.49 34.88 -15.41
C ILE A 389 -1.71 34.82 -14.49
N PHE A 390 -2.21 33.63 -14.24
CA PHE A 390 -3.25 33.38 -13.25
C PHE A 390 -2.58 32.84 -12.00
N VAL A 391 -2.86 33.49 -10.87
CA VAL A 391 -2.36 33.09 -9.55
C VAL A 391 -3.55 32.52 -8.78
N TRP A 392 -3.38 31.32 -8.24
CA TRP A 392 -4.41 30.67 -7.42
C TRP A 392 -3.80 30.26 -6.08
N ILE A 393 -4.41 30.75 -5.00
CA ILE A 393 -4.03 30.43 -3.61
C ILE A 393 -5.22 29.69 -3.01
N PRO A 394 -5.21 28.33 -2.99
CA PRO A 394 -6.31 27.57 -2.42
C PRO A 394 -6.29 27.65 -0.88
N ASN A 395 -7.40 28.12 -0.30
CA ASN A 395 -7.55 28.19 1.16
C ASN A 395 -8.05 26.85 1.74
N PHE A 396 -7.11 25.94 2.00
CA PHE A 396 -7.40 24.64 2.62
C PHE A 396 -7.51 24.76 4.13
N HIS A 397 -8.71 24.51 4.66
CA HIS A 397 -8.96 24.44 6.10
C HIS A 397 -8.54 23.05 6.62
N SER A 398 -8.22 22.92 7.91
CA SER A 398 -7.82 21.64 8.51
C SER A 398 -8.83 20.53 8.23
N GLY A 399 -8.36 19.40 7.69
CA GLY A 399 -9.20 18.29 7.22
C GLY A 399 -9.54 18.32 5.71
N SER A 400 -9.18 19.38 4.99
CA SER A 400 -9.30 19.42 3.53
C SER A 400 -8.31 18.46 2.88
N ILE A 401 -8.79 17.48 2.12
CA ILE A 401 -7.92 16.56 1.37
C ILE A 401 -7.50 17.24 0.06
N TRP A 402 -6.21 17.41 -0.14
CA TRP A 402 -5.63 17.70 -1.45
C TRP A 402 -4.71 16.56 -1.86
N GLN A 403 -4.91 16.03 -3.07
CA GLN A 403 -4.02 15.02 -3.65
C GLN A 403 -3.00 15.72 -4.55
N ALA A 404 -1.72 15.51 -4.22
CA ALA A 404 -0.57 15.94 -5.00
C ALA A 404 -0.24 14.90 -6.09
#